data_AF-A0A2C9L6Y2-F1
#
_entry.id   AF-A0A2C9L6Y2-F1
#
_cell.length_a   1.000
_cell.length_b   1.000
_cell.length_c   1.000
_cell.angle_alpha   90.00
_cell.angle_beta   90.00
_cell.angle_gamma   90.00
#
_symmetry.space_group_name_H-M   'P 1'
#
loop_
_entity.id
_entity.type
_entity.pdbx_description
1 polymer ?
#
loop_
_entity_poly.entity_id
_entity_poly.type
_entity_poly.pdbx_seq_one_letter_code
_entity_poly.pdbx_strand_id
1 'polypeptide(L)'
;MFSIYDLLLYWPILCSFSALAVVDLNPQELQYVSDHLTNQKCNELIDALNQKGFQLHPELFPVHTKFRGHPPRPCLVRLREWGKGQGGNMTFDFLALRLKEIGLEKVADKLSRLVLGETVRELHKFFLDDPYKDMVPTDSLMVDKQKDTTKMIPSDEGEDINESLFVAIVILTVICLTLFMCITVCLVCPRLGHIICQFACPTPCMVMYDTMINNCLNCWSITRRNMDKYMLVAPKGGGGLML
;
A
#
# COMPACT_ATOMS: atom_id res chain seq x y z
N MET A 1 -9.60 -8.35 26.47
CA MET A 1 -10.70 -7.38 26.32
C MET A 1 -10.07 -6.12 25.75
N PHE A 2 -10.09 -5.95 24.42
CA PHE A 2 -9.54 -4.74 23.79
C PHE A 2 -10.60 -3.65 23.82
N SER A 3 -10.22 -2.45 24.23
CA SER A 3 -11.15 -1.33 24.41
C SER A 3 -11.51 -0.74 23.04
N ILE A 4 -12.75 -0.27 22.86
CA ILE A 4 -13.19 0.41 21.61
C ILE A 4 -12.26 1.57 21.22
N TYR A 5 -11.63 2.20 22.23
CA TYR A 5 -10.63 3.25 22.04
C TYR A 5 -9.34 2.76 21.38
N ASP A 6 -8.94 1.51 21.60
CA ASP A 6 -7.76 0.91 20.96
C ASP A 6 -8.00 0.75 19.45
N LEU A 7 -9.19 0.26 19.05
CA LEU A 7 -9.59 0.11 17.64
C LEU A 7 -9.62 1.44 16.87
N LEU A 8 -10.04 2.54 17.52
CA LEU A 8 -10.05 3.87 16.91
C LEU A 8 -8.65 4.46 16.73
N LEU A 9 -7.68 4.09 17.58
CA LEU A 9 -6.29 4.51 17.47
C LEU A 9 -5.53 3.77 16.36
N TYR A 10 -5.90 2.52 16.06
CA TYR A 10 -5.31 1.75 14.96
C TYR A 10 -5.84 2.13 13.56
N TRP A 11 -6.98 2.80 13.48
CA TRP A 11 -7.61 3.20 12.22
C TRP A 11 -6.74 4.14 11.33
N PRO A 12 -6.18 5.26 11.83
CA PRO A 12 -5.29 6.10 11.03
C PRO A 12 -3.98 5.40 10.66
N ILE A 13 -3.55 4.44 11.48
CA ILE A 13 -2.36 3.62 11.22
C ILE A 13 -2.62 2.71 10.02
N LEU A 14 -3.73 1.96 10.01
CA LEU A 14 -4.15 1.09 8.90
C LEU A 14 -4.40 1.86 7.60
N CYS A 15 -5.04 3.03 7.65
CA CYS A 15 -5.23 3.87 6.45
C CYS A 15 -3.91 4.44 5.90
N SER A 16 -2.90 4.67 6.75
CA SER A 16 -1.58 5.13 6.31
C SER A 16 -0.78 4.01 5.64
N PHE A 17 -0.94 2.75 6.09
CA PHE A 17 -0.22 1.61 5.51
C PHE A 17 -0.65 1.27 4.07
N SER A 18 -1.92 1.46 3.71
CA SER A 18 -2.40 1.20 2.34
C SER A 18 -1.80 2.12 1.27
N ALA A 19 -1.23 3.26 1.66
CA ALA A 19 -0.60 4.20 0.74
C ALA A 19 0.92 4.01 0.58
N LEU A 20 1.55 3.13 1.37
CA LEU A 20 3.02 3.15 1.56
C LEU A 20 3.77 1.91 1.06
N ALA A 21 3.11 0.94 0.43
CA ALA A 21 3.78 -0.31 0.05
C ALA A 21 3.79 -0.59 -1.46
N VAL A 22 3.64 0.43 -2.31
CA VAL A 22 4.16 0.31 -3.67
C VAL A 22 5.66 0.55 -3.53
N VAL A 23 6.43 -0.54 -3.55
CA VAL A 23 7.90 -0.46 -3.59
C VAL A 23 8.26 0.23 -4.89
N ASP A 24 8.46 1.53 -4.80
CA ASP A 24 8.92 2.36 -5.92
C ASP A 24 10.28 1.84 -6.38
N LEU A 25 10.46 1.80 -7.71
CA LEU A 25 11.74 1.45 -8.32
C LEU A 25 12.83 2.41 -7.83
N ASN A 26 13.83 1.87 -7.15
CA ASN A 26 14.94 2.65 -6.63
C ASN A 26 15.75 3.22 -7.81
N PRO A 27 16.12 4.51 -7.83
CA PRO A 27 16.96 5.08 -8.88
C PRO A 27 18.27 4.32 -9.12
N GLN A 28 18.84 3.67 -8.09
CA GLN A 28 20.05 2.84 -8.23
C GLN A 28 19.81 1.56 -9.03
N GLU A 29 18.65 0.93 -8.86
CA GLU A 29 18.24 -0.26 -9.62
C GLU A 29 18.03 0.05 -11.10
N LEU A 30 17.37 1.19 -11.39
CA LEU A 30 17.20 1.68 -12.75
C LEU A 30 18.54 2.00 -13.41
N GLN A 31 19.50 2.55 -12.64
CA GLN A 31 20.85 2.78 -13.13
C GLN A 31 21.56 1.46 -13.46
N TYR A 32 21.52 0.48 -12.55
CA TYR A 32 22.08 -0.85 -12.79
C TYR A 32 21.53 -1.49 -14.07
N VAL A 33 20.21 -1.45 -14.27
CA VAL A 33 19.58 -1.94 -15.50
C VAL A 33 20.11 -1.16 -16.70
N SER A 34 20.09 0.18 -16.66
CA SER A 34 20.53 1.01 -17.78
C SER A 34 21.99 0.78 -18.20
N ASP A 35 22.87 0.48 -17.25
CA ASP A 35 24.30 0.24 -17.50
C ASP A 35 24.56 -1.12 -18.17
N HIS A 36 23.61 -2.07 -18.08
CA HIS A 36 23.73 -3.41 -18.65
C HIS A 36 22.94 -3.58 -19.96
N LEU A 37 22.25 -2.54 -20.44
CA LEU A 37 21.51 -2.57 -21.69
C LEU A 37 22.20 -1.77 -22.79
N THR A 38 22.25 -2.35 -23.99
CA THR A 38 22.55 -1.59 -25.20
C THR A 38 21.36 -0.67 -25.54
N ASN A 39 21.59 0.39 -26.30
CA ASN A 39 20.50 1.28 -26.74
C ASN A 39 19.38 0.53 -27.47
N GLN A 40 19.71 -0.49 -28.27
CA GLN A 40 18.74 -1.34 -28.93
C GLN A 40 17.90 -2.11 -27.91
N LYS A 41 18.55 -2.82 -26.96
CA LYS A 41 17.84 -3.56 -25.92
C LYS A 41 17.01 -2.65 -25.02
N CYS A 42 17.46 -1.42 -24.79
CA CYS A 42 16.68 -0.45 -24.04
C CYS A 42 15.39 -0.04 -24.75
N ASN A 43 15.40 0.06 -26.09
CA ASN A 43 14.17 0.26 -26.86
C ASN A 43 13.21 -0.93 -26.68
N GLU A 44 13.71 -2.14 -26.88
CA GLU A 44 12.93 -3.38 -26.72
C GLU A 44 12.32 -3.45 -25.31
N LEU A 45 13.09 -3.08 -24.28
CA LEU A 45 12.62 -3.05 -22.90
C LEU A 45 11.52 -1.99 -22.68
N ILE A 46 11.69 -0.76 -23.15
CA ILE A 46 10.68 0.29 -23.00
C ILE A 46 9.38 -0.10 -23.70
N ASP A 47 9.47 -0.69 -24.90
CA ASP A 47 8.30 -1.17 -25.63
C ASP A 47 7.62 -2.32 -24.87
N ALA A 48 8.39 -3.25 -24.31
CA ALA A 48 7.89 -4.33 -23.47
C ALA A 48 7.20 -3.82 -22.19
N LEU A 49 7.76 -2.79 -21.55
CA LEU A 49 7.20 -2.16 -20.35
C LEU A 49 5.91 -1.38 -20.62
N ASN A 50 5.68 -0.93 -21.85
CA ASN A 50 4.43 -0.27 -22.24
C ASN A 50 3.31 -1.27 -22.57
N GLN A 51 3.62 -2.57 -22.75
CA GLN A 51 2.60 -3.61 -22.90
C GLN A 51 2.01 -3.96 -21.54
N LYS A 52 0.69 -3.79 -21.37
CA LYS A 52 -0.02 -4.10 -20.11
C LYS A 52 -0.43 -5.56 -19.94
N GLY A 53 -0.26 -6.40 -20.98
CA GLY A 53 -0.66 -7.81 -20.94
C GLY A 53 0.31 -8.68 -20.14
N PHE A 54 -0.14 -9.81 -19.60
CA PHE A 54 0.75 -10.74 -18.90
C PHE A 54 1.81 -11.32 -19.84
N GLN A 55 1.41 -11.66 -21.07
CA GLN A 55 2.30 -12.20 -22.10
C GLN A 55 2.75 -11.10 -23.05
N LEU A 56 4.06 -11.06 -23.29
CA LEU A 56 4.64 -10.25 -24.36
C LEU A 56 4.15 -10.74 -25.72
N HIS A 57 3.66 -9.84 -26.56
CA HIS A 57 3.30 -10.17 -27.94
C HIS A 57 4.44 -9.70 -28.85
N PRO A 58 5.26 -10.62 -29.41
CA PRO A 58 6.43 -10.28 -30.21
C PRO A 58 6.06 -9.44 -31.45
N GLU A 59 4.85 -9.65 -31.95
CA GLU A 59 4.30 -8.98 -33.14
C GLU A 59 4.02 -7.49 -32.90
N LEU A 60 3.86 -7.07 -31.64
CA LEU A 60 3.61 -5.68 -31.27
C LEU A 60 4.91 -4.88 -31.05
N PHE A 61 6.09 -5.52 -31.12
CA PHE A 61 7.33 -4.75 -31.11
C PHE A 61 7.43 -3.99 -32.43
N PRO A 62 7.46 -2.65 -32.40
CA PRO A 62 7.69 -1.89 -33.60
C PRO A 62 9.06 -2.29 -34.14
N VAL A 63 9.08 -3.08 -35.22
CA VAL A 63 10.28 -3.55 -35.91
C VAL A 63 11.00 -2.32 -36.42
N HIS A 64 11.89 -1.79 -35.59
CA HIS A 64 12.70 -0.62 -35.86
C HIS A 64 11.90 0.55 -36.45
N THR A 65 11.06 1.19 -35.64
CA THR A 65 10.76 2.61 -35.89
C THR A 65 12.09 3.34 -35.82
N LYS A 66 12.73 3.51 -36.99
CA LYS A 66 13.86 4.43 -37.18
C LYS A 66 13.38 5.76 -36.60
N PHE A 67 13.84 6.09 -35.39
CA PHE A 67 13.61 7.40 -34.78
C PHE A 67 14.24 8.42 -35.72
N ARG A 68 13.46 8.91 -36.69
CA ARG A 68 13.91 9.87 -37.68
C ARG A 68 14.06 11.20 -36.97
N GLY A 69 15.30 11.52 -36.57
CA GLY A 69 15.72 12.91 -36.34
C GLY A 69 16.06 13.32 -34.92
N HIS A 70 15.99 12.44 -33.91
CA HIS A 70 16.45 12.78 -32.56
C HIS A 70 17.64 11.92 -32.13
N PRO A 71 18.66 12.52 -31.49
CA PRO A 71 19.75 11.74 -30.92
C PRO A 71 19.18 10.75 -29.89
N PRO A 72 19.73 9.54 -29.80
CA PRO A 72 19.26 8.54 -28.85
C PRO A 72 19.39 9.09 -27.43
N ARG A 73 18.27 9.20 -26.71
CA ARG A 73 18.28 9.56 -25.30
C ARG A 73 18.96 8.44 -24.49
N PRO A 74 19.74 8.76 -23.44
CA PRO A 74 20.31 7.75 -22.56
C PRO A 74 19.22 6.83 -21.98
N CYS A 75 19.50 5.53 -21.89
CA CYS A 75 18.54 4.53 -21.42
C CYS A 75 17.97 4.87 -20.04
N LEU A 76 18.83 5.32 -19.11
CA LEU A 76 18.45 5.73 -17.76
C LEU A 76 17.37 6.81 -17.75
N VAL A 77 17.47 7.81 -18.64
CA VAL A 77 16.50 8.90 -18.73
C VAL A 77 15.14 8.35 -19.13
N ARG A 78 15.10 7.44 -20.11
CA ARG A 78 13.86 6.83 -20.60
C ARG A 78 13.20 5.94 -19.56
N LEU A 79 13.98 5.12 -18.85
CA LEU A 79 13.47 4.29 -17.75
C LEU A 79 12.90 5.16 -16.62
N ARG A 80 13.56 6.27 -16.29
CA ARG A 80 13.06 7.23 -15.29
C ARG A 80 11.79 7.95 -15.75
N GLU A 81 11.71 8.36 -17.01
CA GLU A 81 10.51 8.95 -17.60
C GLU A 81 9.34 7.95 -17.60
N TRP A 82 9.60 6.69 -17.95
CA TRP A 82 8.62 5.61 -17.87
C TRP A 82 8.13 5.42 -16.43
N GLY A 83 9.04 5.32 -15.45
CA GLY A 83 8.69 5.17 -14.03
C GLY A 83 7.87 6.33 -13.48
N LYS A 84 8.09 7.57 -13.95
CA LYS A 84 7.24 8.72 -13.57
C LYS A 84 5.88 8.74 -14.27
N GLY A 85 5.77 8.08 -15.42
CA GLY A 85 4.58 8.06 -16.25
C GLY A 85 3.80 6.76 -16.10
N GLN A 86 3.81 5.95 -17.15
CA GLN A 86 3.02 4.70 -17.22
C GLN A 86 3.49 3.62 -16.22
N GLY A 87 4.75 3.69 -15.79
CA GLY A 87 5.36 2.76 -14.85
C GLY A 87 5.21 3.13 -13.37
N GLY A 88 4.56 4.25 -13.03
CA GLY A 88 4.53 4.76 -11.65
C GLY A 88 3.82 3.88 -10.63
N ASN A 89 2.99 2.94 -11.09
CA ASN A 89 2.32 1.96 -10.22
C ASN A 89 2.86 0.53 -10.44
N MET A 90 3.98 0.39 -11.13
CA MET A 90 4.57 -0.92 -11.44
C MET A 90 5.65 -1.26 -10.41
N THR A 91 5.66 -2.50 -9.95
CA THR A 91 6.67 -3.02 -9.03
C THR A 91 7.95 -3.42 -9.78
N PHE A 92 9.06 -3.55 -9.06
CA PHE A 92 10.31 -4.05 -9.63
C PHE A 92 10.17 -5.45 -10.25
N ASP A 93 9.24 -6.28 -9.74
CA ASP A 93 8.93 -7.61 -10.29
C ASP A 93 8.48 -7.53 -11.75
N PHE A 94 7.69 -6.51 -12.09
CA PHE A 94 7.25 -6.29 -13.47
C PHE A 94 8.44 -5.95 -14.39
N LEU A 95 9.36 -5.12 -13.92
CA LEU A 95 10.59 -4.82 -14.66
C LEU A 95 11.47 -6.07 -14.84
N ALA A 96 11.64 -6.86 -13.78
CA ALA A 96 12.40 -8.11 -13.83
C ALA A 96 11.77 -9.12 -14.79
N LEU A 97 10.44 -9.25 -14.78
CA LEU A 97 9.70 -10.10 -15.71
C LEU A 97 9.95 -9.67 -17.16
N ARG A 98 9.79 -8.37 -17.48
CA ARG A 98 10.03 -7.87 -18.84
C ARG A 98 11.46 -8.08 -19.31
N LEU A 99 12.44 -7.92 -18.41
CA LEU A 99 13.84 -8.22 -18.71
C LEU A 99 14.03 -9.70 -19.09
N LYS A 100 13.35 -10.64 -18.41
CA LYS A 100 13.40 -12.06 -18.76
C LYS A 100 12.80 -12.33 -20.13
N GLU A 101 11.63 -11.77 -20.42
CA GLU A 101 10.94 -11.99 -21.70
C GLU A 101 11.71 -11.45 -22.91
N ILE A 102 12.53 -10.39 -22.75
CA ILE A 102 13.41 -9.88 -23.82
C ILE A 102 14.77 -10.61 -23.91
N GLY A 103 14.97 -11.68 -23.13
CA GLY A 103 16.16 -12.53 -23.10
C GLY A 103 17.31 -12.01 -22.24
N LEU A 104 17.06 -11.09 -21.29
CA LEU A 104 18.05 -10.54 -20.35
C LEU A 104 17.95 -11.19 -18.96
N GLU A 105 17.80 -12.51 -18.91
CA GLU A 105 17.59 -13.28 -17.67
C GLU A 105 18.64 -12.99 -16.60
N LYS A 106 19.94 -12.95 -16.97
CA LYS A 106 21.04 -12.67 -16.03
C LYS A 106 20.93 -11.30 -15.37
N VAL A 107 20.46 -10.29 -16.12
CA VAL A 107 20.26 -8.93 -15.58
C VAL A 107 19.08 -8.92 -14.62
N ALA A 108 17.98 -9.58 -15.00
CA ALA A 108 16.77 -9.70 -14.19
C ALA A 108 17.03 -10.44 -12.86
N ASP A 109 17.76 -11.56 -12.89
CA ASP A 109 18.06 -12.35 -11.69
C ASP A 109 18.99 -11.60 -10.74
N LYS A 110 19.99 -10.88 -11.28
CA LYS A 110 20.88 -10.07 -10.45
C LYS A 110 20.15 -8.84 -9.89
N LEU A 111 19.26 -8.21 -10.66
CA LEU A 111 18.37 -7.16 -10.15
C LEU A 111 17.52 -7.69 -9.00
N SER A 112 16.86 -8.83 -9.19
CA SER A 112 16.01 -9.46 -8.16
C SER A 112 16.81 -9.75 -6.88
N ARG A 113 18.07 -10.21 -6.99
CA ARG A 113 18.95 -10.41 -5.83
C ARG A 113 19.38 -9.12 -5.15
N LEU A 114 19.52 -8.02 -5.88
CA LEU A 114 19.84 -6.72 -5.29
C LEU A 114 18.65 -6.17 -4.50
N VAL A 115 17.44 -6.24 -5.07
CA VAL A 115 16.23 -5.75 -4.40
C VAL A 115 15.81 -6.66 -3.24
N LEU A 116 15.73 -7.98 -3.48
CA LEU A 116 15.26 -8.93 -2.48
C LEU A 116 16.36 -9.40 -1.54
N GLY A 117 17.64 -9.21 -1.85
CA GLY A 117 18.73 -9.72 -1.01
C GLY A 117 18.72 -9.11 0.38
N GLU A 118 18.37 -7.82 0.48
CA GLU A 118 18.20 -7.14 1.76
C GLU A 118 16.94 -7.62 2.48
N THR A 119 15.79 -7.62 1.78
CA THR A 119 14.51 -8.05 2.33
C THR A 119 14.52 -9.49 2.81
N VAL A 120 15.09 -10.41 2.03
CA VAL A 120 15.22 -11.83 2.37
C VAL A 120 16.17 -12.00 3.54
N ARG A 121 17.26 -11.23 3.62
CA ARG A 121 18.19 -11.33 4.75
C ARG A 121 17.56 -10.82 6.04
N GLU A 122 16.77 -9.76 5.99
CA GLU A 122 15.96 -9.31 7.12
C GLU A 122 14.89 -10.33 7.49
N LEU A 123 14.12 -10.83 6.52
CA LEU A 123 13.13 -11.89 6.76
C LEU A 123 13.79 -13.12 7.38
N HIS A 124 14.97 -13.52 6.91
CA HIS A 124 15.70 -14.65 7.46
C HIS A 124 16.06 -14.38 8.92
N LYS A 125 16.56 -13.18 9.24
CA LYS A 125 16.90 -12.76 10.60
C LYS A 125 15.68 -12.73 11.54
N PHE A 126 14.51 -12.36 11.04
CA PHE A 126 13.30 -12.22 11.86
C PHE A 126 12.46 -13.50 11.96
N PHE A 127 12.48 -14.36 10.94
CA PHE A 127 11.58 -15.52 10.84
C PHE A 127 12.27 -16.87 10.76
N LEU A 128 13.48 -16.97 10.21
CA LEU A 128 14.16 -18.25 9.99
C LEU A 128 15.31 -18.49 10.96
N ASP A 129 15.97 -17.42 11.42
CA ASP A 129 16.82 -17.45 12.60
C ASP A 129 15.86 -17.54 13.80
N ASP A 130 15.66 -18.77 14.25
CA ASP A 130 14.70 -19.20 15.28
C ASP A 130 14.52 -18.11 16.38
N PRO A 131 13.36 -17.41 16.40
CA PRO A 131 13.14 -16.29 17.33
C PRO A 131 13.13 -16.74 18.80
N TYR A 132 13.08 -18.05 19.04
CA TYR A 132 13.13 -18.66 20.36
C TYR A 132 14.51 -19.21 20.72
N LYS A 133 15.51 -19.11 19.83
CA LYS A 133 16.85 -19.66 20.10
C LYS A 133 17.48 -19.12 21.39
N ASP A 134 17.20 -17.85 21.70
CA ASP A 134 17.68 -17.19 22.92
C ASP A 134 16.71 -17.36 24.11
N MET A 135 15.48 -17.83 23.87
CA MET A 135 14.46 -18.07 24.89
C MET A 135 14.39 -19.53 25.34
N VAL A 136 14.98 -20.48 24.59
CA VAL A 136 15.10 -21.88 25.03
C VAL A 136 16.25 -21.96 26.04
N PRO A 137 15.97 -22.22 27.33
CA PRO A 137 17.02 -22.41 28.31
C PRO A 137 17.86 -23.63 27.90
N THR A 138 19.14 -23.40 27.62
CA THR A 138 20.08 -24.47 27.20
C THR A 138 20.37 -25.48 28.32
N ASP A 139 19.93 -25.15 29.54
CA ASP A 139 20.04 -25.98 30.75
C ASP A 139 18.78 -26.85 31.01
N SER A 140 17.96 -27.13 29.99
CA SER A 140 16.85 -28.08 30.15
C SER A 140 17.33 -29.53 30.18
N LEU A 141 17.67 -29.99 31.38
CA LEU A 141 18.03 -31.35 31.79
C LEU A 141 16.93 -32.44 31.56
N MET A 142 15.96 -32.22 30.67
CA MET A 142 14.83 -33.12 30.48
C MET A 142 14.54 -33.39 28.99
N VAL A 143 15.46 -34.09 28.34
CA VAL A 143 15.10 -35.03 27.26
C VAL A 143 15.35 -36.43 27.78
N ASP A 144 14.56 -36.81 28.78
CA ASP A 144 14.41 -38.21 29.13
C ASP A 144 13.12 -38.75 28.50
N LYS A 145 13.24 -39.96 27.99
CA LYS A 145 12.41 -40.56 26.95
C LYS A 145 11.03 -40.94 27.53
N GLN A 146 10.08 -40.01 27.61
CA GLN A 146 8.76 -40.28 28.18
C GLN A 146 7.87 -41.08 27.22
N LYS A 147 8.05 -42.40 27.25
CA LYS A 147 7.03 -43.41 26.94
C LYS A 147 6.08 -43.45 28.13
N ASP A 148 4.87 -42.89 28.03
CA ASP A 148 3.66 -43.59 28.47
C ASP A 148 2.38 -42.78 28.23
N THR A 149 1.56 -43.31 27.31
CA THR A 149 0.13 -43.63 27.46
C THR A 149 -0.69 -42.93 28.56
N THR A 150 -0.83 -41.60 28.49
CA THR A 150 -1.87 -40.90 29.27
C THR A 150 -3.23 -41.03 28.59
N LYS A 151 -4.11 -41.82 29.21
CA LYS A 151 -5.55 -41.90 28.90
C LYS A 151 -6.16 -40.49 28.92
N MET A 152 -6.61 -40.02 27.76
CA MET A 152 -7.43 -38.82 27.66
C MET A 152 -8.76 -39.04 28.39
N ILE A 153 -8.98 -38.26 29.44
CA ILE A 153 -10.28 -38.07 30.05
C ILE A 153 -11.05 -37.14 29.10
N PRO A 154 -12.26 -37.50 28.63
CA PRO A 154 -13.07 -36.61 27.81
C PRO A 154 -13.39 -35.37 28.66
N SER A 155 -12.99 -34.21 28.16
CA SER A 155 -13.32 -32.93 28.77
C SER A 155 -14.82 -32.71 28.65
N ASP A 156 -15.44 -32.40 29.78
CA ASP A 156 -16.86 -32.04 29.87
C ASP A 156 -17.11 -30.81 28.97
N GLU A 157 -17.92 -30.98 27.92
CA GLU A 157 -18.30 -29.95 26.94
C GLU A 157 -19.33 -29.00 27.58
N GLY A 158 -18.86 -28.24 28.57
CA GLY A 158 -19.61 -27.18 29.22
C GLY A 158 -19.38 -25.84 28.53
N GLU A 159 -20.45 -25.34 27.90
CA GLU A 159 -20.72 -23.92 27.59
C GLU A 159 -20.28 -23.33 26.22
N ASP A 160 -20.91 -23.83 25.15
CA ASP A 160 -20.99 -23.18 23.80
C ASP A 160 -21.74 -21.83 23.77
N ILE A 161 -22.24 -21.33 24.91
CA ILE A 161 -23.08 -20.12 24.97
C ILE A 161 -22.25 -18.86 24.63
N ASN A 162 -20.93 -18.91 24.82
CA ASN A 162 -20.04 -17.77 24.59
C ASN A 162 -19.64 -17.58 23.11
N GLU A 163 -19.68 -18.63 22.29
CA GLU A 163 -19.30 -18.52 20.88
C GLU A 163 -20.32 -17.72 20.08
N SER A 164 -21.62 -17.98 20.29
CA SER A 164 -22.70 -17.24 19.64
C SER A 164 -22.65 -15.74 19.95
N LEU A 165 -22.40 -15.38 21.20
CA LEU A 165 -22.32 -14.00 21.66
C LEU A 165 -21.08 -13.31 21.10
N PHE A 166 -19.94 -14.01 21.03
CA PHE A 166 -18.73 -13.51 20.39
C PHE A 166 -18.93 -13.23 18.90
N VAL A 167 -19.54 -14.15 18.16
CA VAL A 167 -19.85 -13.95 16.72
C VAL A 167 -20.79 -12.75 16.53
N ALA A 168 -21.83 -12.61 17.36
CA ALA A 168 -22.73 -11.47 17.30
C ALA A 168 -22.02 -10.13 17.56
N ILE A 169 -21.12 -10.08 18.55
CA ILE A 169 -20.31 -8.89 18.84
C ILE A 169 -19.41 -8.57 17.64
N VAL A 170 -18.72 -9.56 17.07
CA VAL A 170 -17.83 -9.33 15.92
C VAL A 170 -18.60 -8.77 14.73
N ILE A 171 -19.75 -9.36 14.38
CA ILE A 171 -20.60 -8.87 13.27
C ILE A 171 -21.07 -7.43 13.53
N LEU A 172 -21.56 -7.14 14.74
CA LEU A 172 -22.01 -5.79 15.10
C LEU A 172 -20.87 -4.78 15.01
N THR A 173 -19.67 -5.15 15.47
CA THR A 173 -18.49 -4.28 15.43
C THR A 173 -18.09 -3.96 13.99
N VAL A 174 -18.13 -4.95 13.09
CA VAL A 174 -17.84 -4.76 11.66
C VAL A 174 -18.88 -3.85 10.99
N ILE A 175 -20.16 -4.01 11.30
CA ILE A 175 -21.23 -3.13 10.78
C ILE A 175 -21.04 -1.70 11.28
N CYS A 176 -20.74 -1.50 12.57
CA CYS A 176 -20.48 -0.17 13.12
C CYS A 176 -19.26 0.50 12.48
N LEU A 177 -18.16 -0.24 12.28
CA LEU A 177 -16.95 0.30 11.66
C LEU A 177 -17.16 0.65 10.18
N THR A 178 -17.89 -0.18 9.43
CA THR A 178 -18.22 0.10 8.03
C THR A 178 -19.12 1.33 7.89
N LEU A 179 -20.13 1.48 8.74
CA LEU A 179 -20.98 2.68 8.76
C LEU A 179 -20.18 3.94 9.14
N PHE A 180 -19.33 3.85 10.16
CA PHE A 180 -18.46 4.95 10.55
C PHE A 180 -17.54 5.36 9.38
N MET A 181 -16.98 4.39 8.67
CA MET A 181 -16.16 4.65 7.49
C MET A 181 -16.91 5.34 6.36
N CYS A 182 -18.11 4.87 6.04
CA CYS A 182 -18.96 5.56 5.08
C CYS A 182 -19.22 7.01 5.48
N ILE A 183 -19.54 7.27 6.76
CA ILE A 183 -19.77 8.63 7.27
C ILE A 183 -18.51 9.49 7.13
N THR A 184 -17.35 8.99 7.55
CA THR A 184 -16.08 9.76 7.46
C THR A 184 -15.69 10.08 6.03
N VAL A 185 -15.82 9.13 5.08
CA VAL A 185 -15.55 9.37 3.65
C VAL A 185 -16.50 10.43 3.08
N CYS A 186 -17.78 10.37 3.45
CA CYS A 186 -18.77 11.37 3.04
C CYS A 186 -18.45 12.77 3.60
N LEU A 187 -17.92 12.86 4.82
CA LEU A 187 -17.56 14.14 5.46
C LEU A 187 -16.25 14.73 4.92
N VAL A 188 -15.22 13.91 4.69
CA VAL A 188 -13.88 14.38 4.29
C VAL A 188 -13.78 14.60 2.78
N CYS A 189 -14.46 13.78 1.98
CA CYS A 189 -14.39 13.82 0.51
C CYS A 189 -15.80 13.74 -0.10
N PRO A 190 -16.57 14.84 -0.09
CA PRO A 190 -17.96 14.84 -0.56
C PRO A 190 -18.11 14.40 -2.02
N ARG A 191 -17.07 14.63 -2.85
CA ARG A 191 -17.05 14.18 -4.25
C ARG A 191 -16.92 12.67 -4.42
N LEU A 192 -16.08 12.01 -3.62
CA LEU A 192 -15.94 10.54 -3.65
C LEU A 192 -17.17 9.87 -3.05
N GLY A 193 -17.70 10.43 -1.95
CA GLY A 193 -18.95 9.96 -1.36
C GLY A 193 -20.12 10.01 -2.35
N HIS A 194 -20.23 11.07 -3.15
CA HIS A 194 -21.25 11.17 -4.20
C HIS A 194 -21.16 10.05 -5.25
N ILE A 195 -19.94 9.72 -5.72
CA ILE A 195 -19.75 8.63 -6.69
C ILE A 195 -20.16 7.29 -6.07
N ILE A 196 -19.75 7.01 -4.84
CA ILE A 196 -20.06 5.75 -4.15
C ILE A 196 -21.57 5.63 -3.87
N CYS A 197 -22.21 6.70 -3.40
CA CYS A 197 -23.66 6.73 -3.17
C CYS A 197 -24.47 6.51 -4.45
N GLN A 198 -23.99 7.00 -5.60
CA GLN A 198 -24.64 6.79 -6.89
C GLN A 198 -24.66 5.32 -7.31
N PHE A 199 -23.69 4.53 -6.88
CA PHE A 199 -23.64 3.08 -7.15
C PHE A 199 -24.42 2.24 -6.15
N ALA A 200 -24.52 2.69 -4.88
CA ALA A 200 -25.06 1.87 -3.80
C ALA A 200 -26.54 2.15 -3.46
N CYS A 201 -27.05 3.35 -3.73
CA CYS A 201 -28.38 3.76 -3.25
C CYS A 201 -29.42 3.89 -4.38
N PRO A 202 -30.67 3.45 -4.16
CA PRO A 202 -31.78 3.73 -5.06
C PRO A 202 -32.09 5.23 -5.10
N THR A 203 -32.62 5.69 -6.24
CA THR A 203 -32.93 7.10 -6.58
C THR A 203 -33.51 7.99 -5.47
N PRO A 204 -34.43 7.57 -4.57
CA PRO A 204 -34.93 8.44 -3.51
C PRO A 204 -33.88 8.81 -2.44
N CYS A 205 -32.84 8.00 -2.22
CA CYS A 205 -31.77 8.34 -1.28
C CYS A 205 -30.85 9.47 -1.79
N MET A 206 -30.75 9.67 -3.12
CA MET A 206 -29.92 10.74 -3.68
C MET A 206 -30.40 12.14 -3.27
N VAL A 207 -31.72 12.36 -3.18
CA VAL A 207 -32.28 13.67 -2.80
C VAL A 207 -31.93 14.04 -1.36
N MET A 208 -31.97 13.05 -0.45
CA MET A 208 -31.57 13.26 0.95
C MET A 208 -30.07 13.54 1.07
N TYR A 209 -29.27 12.82 0.28
CA TYR A 209 -27.81 12.97 0.25
C TYR A 209 -27.38 14.33 -0.32
N ASP A 210 -27.99 14.79 -1.41
CA ASP A 210 -27.73 16.12 -1.98
C ASP A 210 -28.09 17.24 -1.02
N THR A 211 -29.21 17.10 -0.30
CA THR A 211 -29.62 18.06 0.73
C THR A 211 -28.58 18.10 1.87
N MET A 212 -28.08 16.94 2.29
CA MET A 212 -27.07 16.82 3.34
C MET A 212 -25.71 17.38 2.90
N ILE A 213 -25.28 17.14 1.65
CA ILE A 213 -24.07 17.73 1.06
C ILE A 213 -24.19 19.25 1.02
N ASN A 214 -25.31 19.78 0.54
CA ASN A 214 -25.52 21.22 0.46
C ASN A 214 -25.48 21.88 1.85
N ASN A 215 -26.05 21.23 2.87
CA ASN A 215 -25.97 21.69 4.26
C ASN A 215 -24.54 21.61 4.82
N CYS A 216 -23.78 20.56 4.51
CA CYS A 216 -22.37 20.46 4.89
C CYS A 216 -21.49 21.53 4.23
N LEU A 217 -21.67 21.77 2.93
CA LEU A 217 -20.94 22.82 2.21
C LEU A 217 -21.26 24.21 2.75
N ASN A 218 -22.54 24.48 3.07
CA ASN A 218 -22.94 25.72 3.73
C ASN A 218 -22.29 25.87 5.10
N CYS A 219 -22.33 24.82 5.94
CA CYS A 219 -21.71 24.82 7.26
C CYS A 219 -20.20 25.06 7.17
N TRP A 220 -19.50 24.34 6.27
CA TRP A 220 -18.07 24.53 6.03
C TRP A 220 -17.73 25.95 5.59
N SER A 221 -18.54 26.54 4.69
CA SER A 221 -18.32 27.90 4.22
C SER A 221 -18.46 28.93 5.34
N ILE A 222 -19.36 28.71 6.29
CA ILE A 222 -19.57 29.57 7.47
C ILE A 222 -18.37 29.44 8.41
N THR A 223 -17.94 28.21 8.72
CA THR A 223 -16.79 27.96 9.59
C THR A 223 -15.51 28.54 9.01
N ARG A 224 -15.28 28.38 7.70
CA ARG A 224 -14.13 28.97 7.01
C ARG A 224 -14.12 30.49 7.10
N ARG A 225 -15.25 31.15 6.82
CA ARG A 225 -15.39 32.61 6.97
C ARG A 225 -15.14 33.08 8.40
N ASN A 226 -15.51 32.28 9.40
CA ASN A 226 -15.25 32.59 10.80
C ASN A 226 -13.77 32.41 11.15
N MET A 227 -13.12 31.33 10.70
CA MET A 227 -11.68 31.13 10.94
C MET A 227 -10.82 32.23 10.33
N ASP A 228 -11.16 32.71 9.12
CA ASP A 228 -10.45 33.83 8.49
C ASP A 228 -10.53 35.11 9.35
N LYS A 229 -11.63 35.33 10.09
CA LYS A 229 -11.74 36.46 11.03
C LYS A 229 -10.83 36.31 12.25
N TYR A 230 -10.56 35.09 12.71
CA TYR A 230 -9.73 34.85 13.89
C TYR A 230 -8.23 34.73 13.56
N MET A 231 -7.86 34.30 12.35
CA MET A 231 -6.44 34.22 11.94
C MET A 231 -5.82 35.56 11.54
N LEU A 232 -6.62 36.60 11.27
CA LEU A 232 -6.11 37.94 10.93
C LEU A 232 -5.79 38.82 12.15
N VAL A 233 -5.98 38.33 13.38
CA VAL A 233 -5.48 39.00 14.58
C VAL A 233 -4.01 38.61 14.79
N ALA A 234 -3.15 39.01 13.85
CA ALA A 234 -1.72 39.03 14.12
C ALA A 234 -1.47 40.14 15.15
N PRO A 235 -0.81 39.87 16.30
CA PRO A 235 -0.45 40.92 17.22
C PRO A 235 0.46 41.90 16.48
N LYS A 236 -0.01 43.14 16.29
CA LYS A 236 0.85 44.24 15.85
C LYS A 236 1.96 44.35 16.88
N GLY A 237 3.12 43.81 16.54
CA GLY A 237 4.34 43.98 17.33
C GLY A 237 4.53 45.46 17.57
N GLY A 238 4.37 45.88 18.82
CA GLY A 238 4.74 47.21 19.27
C GLY A 238 6.24 47.34 19.07
N GLY A 239 6.63 47.97 17.96
CA GLY A 239 8.00 48.43 17.74
C GLY A 239 8.34 49.46 18.81
N GLY A 240 8.86 48.96 19.92
CA GLY A 240 9.51 49.75 20.97
C GLY A 240 10.79 50.34 20.39
N LEU A 241 10.68 51.62 20.03
CA LEU A 241 11.77 52.53 19.79
C LEU A 241 12.58 52.68 21.10
N MET A 242 13.81 52.20 21.18
CA MET A 242 14.79 52.70 22.15
C MET A 242 16.23 52.50 21.66
N LEU A 243 16.82 53.66 21.35
CA LEU A 243 18.25 54.05 21.39
C LEU A 243 19.25 53.33 20.48
#